data_AF-A0A5K7ZKY1-F1
#
_entry.id   AF-A0A5K7ZKY1-F1
#
_cell.length_a   1.000
_cell.length_b   1.000
_cell.length_c   1.000
_cell.angle_alpha   90.00
_cell.angle_beta   90.00
_cell.angle_gamma   90.00
#
_symmetry.space_group_name_H-M   'P 1'
#
loop_
_entity.id
_entity.type
_entity.pdbx_description
1 polymer ?
#
loop_
_entity_poly.entity_id
_entity_poly.type
_entity_poly.pdbx_seq_one_letter_code
_entity_poly.pdbx_strand_id
1 'polypeptide(L)'
;MKYSPGNRSRTAALLLALCWGLTAGNAVAEAGGPKPALKSLAADGQMAISPRDRCPVCAMFPARRPDSAAAMTLTSGETFYFCSNGCLLRTWLRPGAYLGHDRSEIDRLVVWDYFSGRPIDARNAVWVAGSDVIGPMGPAIVALEDSGQLDTFNRRHHGKTVFRFDQLNDDLWRRISTRDLPPAGSE
;
A
#
# COMPACT_ATOMS: atom_id res chain seq x y z
N MET A 1 -42.93 8.86 -86.40
CA MET A 1 -41.76 9.20 -87.23
C MET A 1 -40.52 8.80 -86.44
N LYS A 2 -39.80 7.74 -86.89
CA LYS A 2 -38.38 7.35 -86.64
C LYS A 2 -37.90 7.29 -85.15
N TYR A 3 -37.26 6.27 -84.60
CA TYR A 3 -36.12 5.47 -85.08
C TYR A 3 -35.79 4.38 -84.01
N SER A 4 -35.48 3.13 -84.41
CA SER A 4 -34.78 2.10 -83.60
C SER A 4 -33.27 2.42 -83.59
N PRO A 5 -32.27 1.67 -83.02
CA PRO A 5 -32.20 0.52 -82.12
C PRO A 5 -31.19 0.76 -80.96
N GLY A 6 -30.78 -0.26 -80.17
CA GLY A 6 -29.54 -0.13 -79.39
C GLY A 6 -29.23 -1.14 -78.29
N ASN A 7 -28.76 -2.33 -78.68
CA ASN A 7 -27.95 -3.22 -77.84
C ASN A 7 -26.63 -2.54 -77.47
N ARG A 8 -26.29 -2.40 -76.17
CA ARG A 8 -24.90 -2.34 -75.70
C ARG A 8 -24.73 -2.99 -74.33
N SER A 9 -23.67 -3.76 -74.27
CA SER A 9 -23.14 -4.61 -73.23
C SER A 9 -22.23 -3.85 -72.27
N ARG A 10 -21.78 -4.57 -71.21
CA ARG A 10 -20.67 -4.27 -70.28
C ARG A 10 -21.08 -3.31 -69.15
N THR A 11 -20.76 -3.49 -67.88
CA THR A 11 -19.65 -4.22 -67.23
C THR A 11 -19.99 -4.30 -65.74
N ALA A 12 -19.71 -5.42 -65.09
CA ALA A 12 -19.78 -5.55 -63.64
C ALA A 12 -18.75 -4.64 -62.97
N ALA A 13 -19.18 -3.71 -62.12
CA ALA A 13 -18.30 -2.93 -61.27
C ALA A 13 -18.09 -3.70 -59.95
N LEU A 14 -16.92 -4.32 -59.80
CA LEU A 14 -16.41 -4.78 -58.51
C LEU A 14 -16.09 -3.54 -57.66
N LEU A 15 -16.86 -3.29 -56.61
CA LEU A 15 -16.49 -2.37 -55.54
C LEU A 15 -15.55 -3.12 -54.58
N LEU A 16 -14.25 -2.92 -54.75
CA LEU A 16 -13.23 -3.25 -53.76
C LEU A 16 -13.41 -2.32 -52.55
N ALA A 17 -14.07 -2.81 -51.52
CA ALA A 17 -14.07 -2.17 -50.20
C ALA A 17 -12.67 -2.32 -49.59
N LEU A 18 -11.90 -1.23 -49.58
CA LEU A 18 -10.69 -1.11 -48.75
C LEU A 18 -11.12 -1.10 -47.27
N CYS A 19 -11.08 -2.25 -46.62
CA CYS A 19 -11.07 -2.33 -45.17
C CYS A 19 -9.76 -1.72 -44.65
N TRP A 20 -9.84 -0.49 -44.14
CA TRP A 20 -8.78 0.10 -43.34
C TRP A 20 -8.54 -0.79 -42.12
N GLY A 21 -7.33 -1.33 -42.03
CA GLY A 21 -6.90 -2.16 -40.92
C GLY A 21 -6.98 -1.39 -39.62
N LEU A 22 -7.85 -1.85 -38.70
CA LEU A 22 -7.72 -1.53 -37.29
C LEU A 22 -6.38 -2.10 -36.82
N THR A 23 -5.40 -1.24 -36.60
CA THR A 23 -4.27 -1.59 -35.75
C THR A 23 -4.81 -1.69 -34.33
N ALA A 24 -5.02 -2.93 -33.88
CA ALA A 24 -5.24 -3.23 -32.48
C ALA A 24 -4.00 -2.75 -31.72
N GLY A 25 -4.07 -1.55 -31.15
CA GLY A 25 -3.09 -1.08 -30.19
C GLY A 25 -3.10 -2.06 -29.02
N ASN A 26 -2.00 -2.78 -28.84
CA ASN A 26 -1.76 -3.55 -27.62
C ASN A 26 -1.68 -2.55 -26.46
N ALA A 27 -2.79 -2.42 -25.73
CA ALA A 27 -2.78 -1.78 -24.43
C ALA A 27 -1.92 -2.66 -23.51
N VAL A 28 -0.68 -2.23 -23.27
CA VAL A 28 0.15 -2.80 -22.22
C VAL A 28 -0.55 -2.44 -20.90
N ALA A 29 -1.10 -3.44 -20.22
CA ALA A 29 -1.62 -3.25 -18.88
C ALA A 29 -0.47 -2.77 -17.98
N GLU A 30 -0.54 -1.53 -17.50
CA GLU A 30 0.30 -1.08 -16.38
C GLU A 30 0.11 -2.08 -15.25
N ALA A 31 1.20 -2.75 -14.84
CA ALA A 31 1.19 -3.68 -13.73
C ALA A 31 0.66 -2.94 -12.48
N GLY A 32 -0.56 -3.30 -12.06
CA GLY A 32 -1.35 -2.55 -11.09
C GLY A 32 -0.89 -2.74 -9.65
N GLY A 33 0.27 -2.20 -9.28
CA GLY A 33 0.73 -2.06 -7.91
C GLY A 33 0.05 -0.87 -7.19
N PRO A 34 0.12 -0.81 -5.85
CA PRO A 34 -0.34 0.36 -5.11
C PRO A 34 0.51 1.58 -5.49
N LYS A 35 -0.16 2.73 -5.69
CA LYS A 35 0.51 3.97 -6.06
C LYS A 35 1.12 4.64 -4.81
N PRO A 36 2.30 5.28 -4.93
CA PRO A 36 2.81 6.16 -3.90
C PRO A 36 1.81 7.27 -3.53
N ALA A 37 1.97 7.81 -2.34
CA ALA A 37 1.18 8.91 -1.82
C ALA A 37 1.38 10.18 -2.64
N LEU A 38 0.33 11.00 -2.70
CA LEU A 38 0.34 12.27 -3.46
C LEU A 38 1.30 13.31 -2.88
N LYS A 39 1.64 13.20 -1.59
CA LYS A 39 2.62 14.05 -0.91
C LYS A 39 3.56 13.17 -0.10
N SER A 40 4.85 13.38 -0.29
CA SER A 40 5.87 12.67 0.48
C SER A 40 5.80 13.00 1.97
N LEU A 41 6.33 12.09 2.79
CA LEU A 41 6.50 12.28 4.23
C LEU A 41 7.37 13.51 4.48
N ALA A 42 6.98 14.36 5.44
CA ALA A 42 7.76 15.53 5.79
C ALA A 42 9.09 15.14 6.46
N ALA A 43 10.07 16.05 6.41
CA ALA A 43 11.40 15.81 7.02
C ALA A 43 11.30 15.53 8.53
N ASP A 44 10.41 16.24 9.23
CA ASP A 44 10.12 16.08 10.66
C ASP A 44 9.26 14.85 11.01
N GLY A 45 8.88 14.04 10.02
CA GLY A 45 8.05 12.84 10.20
C GLY A 45 6.54 13.12 10.20
N GLN A 46 6.09 14.36 10.01
CA GLN A 46 4.67 14.65 9.87
C GLN A 46 4.11 14.03 8.58
N MET A 47 2.98 13.32 8.71
CA MET A 47 2.34 12.63 7.59
C MET A 47 1.40 13.58 6.85
N ALA A 48 1.73 13.89 5.59
CA ALA A 48 0.94 14.75 4.72
C ALA A 48 -0.13 13.97 3.93
N ILE A 49 -0.96 13.20 4.65
CA ILE A 49 -1.89 12.23 4.05
C ILE A 49 -2.99 12.94 3.25
N SER A 50 -3.13 12.58 1.97
CA SER A 50 -4.22 13.02 1.12
C SER A 50 -5.47 12.15 1.30
N PRO A 51 -6.70 12.71 1.16
CA PRO A 51 -7.94 11.93 1.12
C PRO A 51 -8.00 10.85 0.02
N ARG A 52 -7.11 10.91 -0.97
CA ARG A 52 -7.02 9.96 -2.08
C ARG A 52 -5.97 8.87 -1.87
N ASP A 53 -5.09 9.01 -0.87
CA ASP A 53 -4.06 8.01 -0.60
C ASP A 53 -4.72 6.71 -0.11
N ARG A 54 -4.16 5.57 -0.54
CA ARG A 54 -4.66 4.24 -0.18
C ARG A 54 -3.56 3.44 0.49
N CYS A 55 -3.93 2.75 1.56
CA CYS A 55 -3.06 1.78 2.22
C CYS A 55 -2.69 0.66 1.23
N PRO A 56 -1.39 0.41 0.95
CA PRO A 56 -0.95 -0.62 0.01
C PRO A 56 -1.45 -2.04 0.32
N VAL A 57 -1.79 -2.29 1.59
CA VAL A 57 -2.15 -3.63 2.07
C VAL A 57 -3.65 -3.92 1.96
N CYS A 58 -4.51 -2.93 2.20
CA CYS A 58 -5.96 -3.15 2.32
C CYS A 58 -6.82 -2.15 1.53
N ALA A 59 -6.19 -1.26 0.76
CA ALA A 59 -6.81 -0.18 -0.01
C ALA A 59 -7.66 0.83 0.79
N MET A 60 -7.72 0.71 2.12
CA MET A 60 -8.39 1.68 3.00
C MET A 60 -7.68 3.03 2.97
N PHE A 61 -8.44 4.11 3.14
CA PHE A 61 -7.95 5.49 3.16
C PHE A 61 -7.33 5.83 4.53
N PRO A 62 -6.01 6.04 4.65
CA PRO A 62 -5.38 6.41 5.91
C PRO A 62 -5.88 7.75 6.45
N ALA A 63 -6.27 8.68 5.57
CA ALA A 63 -6.86 9.97 5.94
C ALA A 63 -8.14 9.86 6.78
N ARG A 64 -8.84 8.71 6.77
CA ARG A 64 -10.02 8.47 7.62
C ARG A 64 -9.65 8.02 9.03
N ARG A 65 -8.38 7.71 9.29
CA ARG A 65 -7.84 7.16 10.53
C ARG A 65 -6.41 7.72 10.78
N PRO A 66 -6.25 9.06 10.84
CA PRO A 66 -4.94 9.69 10.92
C PRO A 66 -4.14 9.24 12.15
N ASP A 67 -4.80 9.07 13.30
CA ASP A 67 -4.14 8.73 14.58
C ASP A 67 -3.57 7.30 14.63
N SER A 68 -4.01 6.42 13.73
CA SER A 68 -3.45 5.07 13.58
C SER A 68 -2.58 4.93 12.33
N ALA A 69 -2.42 6.01 11.56
CA ALA A 69 -1.69 5.96 10.32
C ALA A 69 -0.19 5.71 10.56
N ALA A 70 0.47 5.20 9.54
CA ALA A 70 1.89 4.95 9.54
C ALA A 70 2.47 5.28 8.16
N ALA A 71 3.77 5.52 8.07
CA ALA A 71 4.43 5.90 6.83
C ALA A 71 5.69 5.08 6.58
N MET A 72 5.95 4.79 5.31
CA MET A 72 7.19 4.21 4.81
C MET A 72 7.68 5.06 3.65
N THR A 73 8.96 5.43 3.64
CA THR A 73 9.59 6.05 2.47
C THR A 73 10.56 5.08 1.83
N LEU A 74 10.66 5.13 0.51
CA LEU A 74 11.72 4.48 -0.23
C LEU A 74 12.90 5.44 -0.42
N THR A 75 14.06 4.90 -0.73
CA THR A 75 15.27 5.65 -1.13
C THR A 75 15.05 6.49 -2.40
N SER A 76 14.05 6.14 -3.22
CA SER A 76 13.57 6.94 -4.35
C SER A 76 12.87 8.25 -3.93
N GLY A 77 12.47 8.38 -2.66
CA GLY A 77 11.65 9.48 -2.13
C GLY A 77 10.14 9.23 -2.19
N GLU A 78 9.71 8.12 -2.80
CA GLU A 78 8.32 7.69 -2.78
C GLU A 78 7.87 7.39 -1.35
N THR A 79 6.64 7.79 -1.02
CA THR A 79 6.05 7.57 0.31
C THR A 79 4.81 6.71 0.19
N PHE A 80 4.63 5.78 1.11
CA PHE A 80 3.40 5.01 1.25
C PHE A 80 2.82 5.23 2.65
N TYR A 81 1.54 5.62 2.70
CA TYR A 81 0.80 5.75 3.95
C TYR A 81 -0.05 4.51 4.20
N PHE A 82 0.05 3.97 5.40
CA PHE A 82 -0.72 2.82 5.87
C PHE A 82 -1.78 3.30 6.84
N CYS A 83 -2.90 2.58 6.87
CA CYS A 83 -3.97 2.90 7.79
C CYS A 83 -3.74 2.43 9.23
N SER A 84 -2.76 1.54 9.44
CA SER A 84 -2.43 0.97 10.74
C SER A 84 -0.95 0.57 10.78
N ASN A 85 -0.38 0.57 11.98
CA ASN A 85 0.93 -0.03 12.26
C ASN A 85 1.00 -1.48 11.77
N GLY A 86 -0.07 -2.27 11.97
CA GLY A 86 -0.11 -3.66 11.49
C GLY A 86 0.06 -3.77 9.97
N CYS A 87 -0.51 -2.86 9.18
CA CYS A 87 -0.28 -2.83 7.73
C CYS A 87 1.17 -2.45 7.38
N LEU A 88 1.76 -1.47 8.09
CA LEU A 88 3.18 -1.13 7.91
C LEU A 88 4.09 -2.33 8.20
N LEU A 89 3.89 -3.02 9.33
CA LEU A 89 4.73 -4.14 9.73
C LEU A 89 4.60 -5.36 8.79
N ARG A 90 3.41 -5.63 8.25
CA ARG A 90 3.24 -6.63 7.18
C ARG A 90 4.01 -6.25 5.92
N THR A 91 4.00 -4.97 5.58
CA THR A 91 4.72 -4.46 4.41
C THR A 91 6.23 -4.55 4.61
N TRP A 92 6.73 -4.23 5.81
CA TRP A 92 8.13 -4.44 6.15
C TRP A 92 8.58 -5.90 6.01
N LEU A 93 7.73 -6.86 6.40
CA LEU A 93 8.01 -8.28 6.29
C LEU A 93 7.92 -8.81 4.85
N ARG A 94 7.15 -8.16 3.97
CA ARG A 94 6.89 -8.58 2.58
C ARG A 94 6.82 -7.40 1.60
N PRO A 95 7.86 -6.57 1.46
CA PRO A 95 7.77 -5.35 0.65
C PRO A 95 7.60 -5.69 -0.84
N GLY A 96 8.22 -6.77 -1.32
CA GLY A 96 8.02 -7.22 -2.71
C GLY A 96 6.57 -7.61 -3.00
N ALA A 97 5.86 -8.23 -2.06
CA ALA A 97 4.47 -8.65 -2.27
C ALA A 97 3.48 -7.47 -2.21
N TYR A 98 3.78 -6.45 -1.42
CA TYR A 98 2.86 -5.32 -1.20
C TYR A 98 3.20 -4.09 -2.03
N LEU A 99 4.47 -3.81 -2.26
CA LEU A 99 4.95 -2.62 -2.96
C LEU A 99 5.67 -2.94 -4.27
N GLY A 100 6.17 -4.17 -4.45
CA GLY A 100 7.03 -4.51 -5.58
C GLY A 100 8.46 -4.01 -5.44
N HIS A 101 8.90 -3.75 -4.20
CA HIS A 101 10.24 -3.24 -3.87
C HIS A 101 10.96 -4.16 -2.89
N ASP A 102 12.28 -4.13 -2.93
CA ASP A 102 13.13 -4.80 -1.97
C ASP A 102 13.17 -4.07 -0.63
N ARG A 103 13.40 -4.83 0.44
CA ARG A 103 13.51 -4.26 1.80
C ARG A 103 14.68 -3.29 1.93
N SER A 104 15.74 -3.46 1.13
CA SER A 104 16.91 -2.57 1.09
C SER A 104 16.57 -1.17 0.52
N GLU A 105 15.47 -1.05 -0.22
CA GLU A 105 15.01 0.24 -0.75
C GLU A 105 14.25 1.07 0.29
N ILE A 106 13.91 0.50 1.45
CA ILE A 106 13.14 1.19 2.49
C ILE A 106 14.06 2.10 3.32
N ASP A 107 13.83 3.41 3.19
CA ASP A 107 14.58 4.44 3.88
C ASP A 107 14.00 4.69 5.29
N ARG A 108 12.84 5.35 5.40
CA ARG A 108 12.24 5.72 6.70
C ARG A 108 10.99 4.91 7.01
N LEU A 109 10.78 4.66 8.30
CA LEU A 109 9.53 4.14 8.85
C LEU A 109 9.08 5.07 9.97
N VAL A 110 7.88 5.62 9.85
CA VAL A 110 7.34 6.54 10.85
C VAL A 110 5.97 6.07 11.33
N VAL A 111 5.80 6.11 12.64
CA VAL A 111 4.56 5.81 13.35
C VAL A 111 4.30 6.88 14.40
N TRP A 112 3.08 6.91 14.93
CA TRP A 112 2.74 7.79 16.05
C TRP A 112 3.07 7.12 17.38
N ASP A 113 3.72 7.85 18.26
CA ASP A 113 3.76 7.52 19.68
C ASP A 113 2.33 7.53 20.25
N TYR A 114 1.98 6.48 20.99
CA TYR A 114 0.62 6.30 21.51
C TYR A 114 0.18 7.43 22.45
N PHE A 115 1.07 7.89 23.33
CA PHE A 115 0.69 8.85 24.38
C PHE A 115 0.77 10.29 23.89
N SER A 116 1.82 10.64 23.15
CA SER A 116 2.07 12.01 22.74
C SER A 116 1.49 12.34 21.37
N GLY A 117 1.15 11.34 20.55
CA GLY A 117 0.74 11.53 19.15
C GLY A 117 1.84 12.10 18.25
N ARG A 118 3.11 12.08 18.70
CA ARG A 118 4.24 12.60 17.93
C ARG A 118 4.76 11.55 16.95
N PRO A 119 5.29 11.96 15.79
CA PRO A 119 5.94 11.01 14.89
C PRO A 119 7.24 10.52 15.52
N ILE A 120 7.45 9.21 15.47
CA ILE A 120 8.68 8.55 15.94
C ILE A 120 9.19 7.58 14.87
N ASP A 121 10.49 7.29 14.90
CA ASP A 121 11.08 6.23 14.08
C ASP A 121 10.57 4.86 14.55
N ALA A 122 9.89 4.15 13.66
CA ALA A 122 9.30 2.85 13.94
C ALA A 122 10.36 1.80 14.32
N ARG A 123 11.60 1.95 13.86
CA ARG A 123 12.71 1.04 14.19
C ARG A 123 13.17 1.17 15.64
N ASN A 124 12.95 2.34 16.25
CA ASN A 124 13.34 2.63 17.63
C ASN A 124 12.20 2.40 18.64
N ALA A 125 10.96 2.28 18.17
CA ALA A 125 9.80 2.12 19.01
C ALA A 125 9.82 0.82 19.84
N VAL A 126 9.19 0.88 21.01
CA VAL A 126 8.74 -0.29 21.77
C VAL A 126 7.34 -0.66 21.27
N TRP A 127 7.18 -1.90 20.79
CA TRP A 127 5.92 -2.36 20.23
C TRP A 127 5.13 -3.18 21.22
N VAL A 128 3.82 -2.96 21.28
CA VAL A 128 2.90 -3.73 22.11
C VAL A 128 1.76 -4.30 21.28
N ALA A 129 1.56 -5.61 21.35
CA ALA A 129 0.47 -6.33 20.71
C ALA A 129 -0.42 -7.05 21.74
N GLY A 130 -1.66 -7.31 21.33
CA GLY A 130 -2.64 -8.05 22.15
C GLY A 130 -3.24 -7.26 23.30
N SER A 131 -3.17 -5.93 23.25
CA SER A 131 -3.90 -5.02 24.17
C SER A 131 -5.39 -4.94 23.83
N ASP A 132 -6.17 -4.20 24.63
CA ASP A 132 -7.57 -3.86 24.34
C ASP A 132 -7.75 -2.68 23.37
N VAL A 133 -6.66 -2.06 22.91
CA VAL A 133 -6.69 -0.98 21.92
C VAL A 133 -7.11 -1.55 20.55
N ILE A 134 -8.16 -0.96 19.97
CA ILE A 134 -8.71 -1.35 18.67
C ILE A 134 -8.35 -0.32 17.61
N GLY A 135 -7.69 -0.78 16.55
CA GLY A 135 -7.40 0.00 15.35
C GLY A 135 -8.39 -0.31 14.22
N PRO A 136 -8.22 0.33 13.04
CA PRO A 136 -9.14 0.13 11.91
C PRO A 136 -9.10 -1.28 11.32
N MET A 137 -8.08 -2.05 11.69
CA MET A 137 -7.84 -3.40 11.19
C MET A 137 -7.96 -4.43 12.33
N GLY A 138 -8.72 -4.15 13.40
CA GLY A 138 -8.90 -5.04 14.56
C GLY A 138 -7.95 -4.69 15.71
N PRO A 139 -7.55 -5.67 16.56
CA PRO A 139 -6.61 -5.43 17.64
C PRO A 139 -5.36 -4.70 17.15
N ALA A 140 -5.05 -3.57 17.78
CA ALA A 140 -3.96 -2.70 17.35
C ALA A 140 -2.60 -3.27 17.80
N ILE A 141 -1.59 -3.05 16.95
CA ILE A 141 -0.19 -3.09 17.37
C ILE A 141 0.20 -1.63 17.64
N VAL A 142 0.55 -1.34 18.89
CA VAL A 142 0.81 0.00 19.38
C VAL A 142 2.31 0.27 19.43
N ALA A 143 2.71 1.50 19.10
CA ALA A 143 4.09 1.97 19.21
C ALA A 143 4.22 2.93 20.39
N LEU A 144 5.27 2.76 21.18
CA LEU A 144 5.66 3.61 22.30
C LEU A 144 7.06 4.16 22.01
N GLU A 145 7.27 5.45 22.25
CA GLU A 145 8.56 6.14 22.02
C GLU A 145 9.67 5.53 22.88
N ASP A 146 9.38 5.16 24.13
CA ASP A 146 10.36 4.57 25.04
C ASP A 146 9.74 3.56 26.03
N SER A 147 10.62 2.81 26.71
CA SER A 147 10.23 1.76 27.66
C SER A 147 9.59 2.28 28.94
N GLY A 148 9.80 3.53 29.32
CA GLY A 148 9.18 4.16 30.49
C GLY A 148 7.67 4.34 30.35
N GLN A 149 7.16 4.35 29.12
CA GLN A 149 5.72 4.38 28.84
C GLN A 149 5.03 3.01 29.06
N LEU A 150 5.80 1.91 29.01
CA LEU A 150 5.27 0.55 28.95
C LEU A 150 4.41 0.17 30.14
N ASP A 151 4.86 0.48 31.37
CA ASP A 151 4.12 0.12 32.59
C ASP A 151 2.77 0.82 32.65
N THR A 152 2.71 2.08 32.21
CA THR A 152 1.46 2.83 32.13
C THR A 152 0.55 2.28 31.04
N PHE A 153 1.09 1.95 29.87
CA PHE A 153 0.32 1.32 28.80
C PHE A 153 -0.28 -0.02 29.25
N ASN A 154 0.54 -0.92 29.79
CA ASN A 154 0.10 -2.25 30.21
C ASN A 154 -0.93 -2.22 31.34
N ARG A 155 -0.79 -1.28 32.29
CA ARG A 155 -1.78 -1.09 33.36
C ARG A 155 -3.14 -0.64 32.82
N ARG A 156 -3.17 0.15 31.74
CA ARG A 156 -4.41 0.70 31.16
C ARG A 156 -5.05 -0.21 30.11
N HIS A 157 -4.22 -0.94 29.35
CA HIS A 157 -4.64 -1.62 28.12
C HIS A 157 -4.29 -3.10 28.06
N HIS A 158 -3.65 -3.63 29.10
CA HIS A 158 -3.40 -5.08 29.24
C HIS A 158 -2.62 -5.69 28.06
N GLY A 159 -1.58 -5.00 27.59
CA GLY A 159 -0.69 -5.48 26.52
C GLY A 159 -0.12 -6.87 26.84
N LYS A 160 -0.12 -7.77 25.86
CA LYS A 160 0.25 -9.19 26.05
C LYS A 160 1.64 -9.52 25.55
N THR A 161 2.06 -8.89 24.46
CA THR A 161 3.36 -9.13 23.84
C THR A 161 4.06 -7.82 23.62
N VAL A 162 5.25 -7.70 24.17
CA VAL A 162 6.14 -6.54 23.99
C VAL A 162 7.31 -6.99 23.15
N PHE A 163 7.68 -6.22 22.14
CA PHE A 163 8.80 -6.54 21.27
C PHE A 163 9.51 -5.28 20.75
N ARG A 164 10.77 -5.47 20.35
CA ARG A 164 11.56 -4.49 19.61
C ARG A 164 11.49 -4.78 18.12
N PHE A 165 11.75 -3.76 17.30
CA PHE A 165 11.60 -3.87 15.84
C PHE A 165 12.50 -4.96 15.21
N ASP A 166 13.71 -5.16 15.73
CA ASP A 166 14.65 -6.21 15.29
C ASP A 166 14.16 -7.65 15.58
N GLN A 167 13.20 -7.82 16.48
CA GLN A 167 12.55 -9.09 16.77
C GLN A 167 11.40 -9.40 15.79
N LEU A 168 11.01 -8.45 14.94
CA LEU A 168 9.93 -8.63 13.98
C LEU A 168 10.34 -9.59 12.87
N ASN A 169 9.82 -10.82 12.96
CA ASN A 169 9.97 -11.88 11.98
C ASN A 169 8.65 -12.64 11.81
N ASP A 170 8.64 -13.60 10.89
CA ASP A 170 7.49 -14.45 10.58
C ASP A 170 6.92 -15.20 11.79
N ASP A 171 7.79 -15.72 12.67
CA ASP A 171 7.38 -16.44 13.87
C ASP A 171 6.68 -15.52 14.87
N LEU A 172 7.27 -14.35 15.12
CA LEU A 172 6.65 -13.35 15.98
C LEU A 172 5.32 -12.89 15.39
N TRP A 173 5.27 -12.62 14.08
CA TRP A 173 4.07 -12.19 13.39
C TRP A 173 2.91 -13.18 13.57
N ARG A 174 3.17 -14.50 13.38
CA ARG A 174 2.18 -15.56 13.61
C ARG A 174 1.65 -15.61 15.04
N ARG A 175 2.47 -15.24 16.03
CA ARG A 175 2.03 -15.20 17.44
C ARG A 175 1.18 -13.99 17.77
N ILE A 176 1.48 -12.83 17.17
CA ILE A 176 0.85 -11.55 17.56
C ILE A 176 -0.30 -11.12 16.65
N SER A 177 -0.48 -11.75 15.49
CA SER A 177 -1.50 -11.39 14.51
C SER A 177 -2.27 -12.61 14.02
N THR A 178 -3.57 -12.43 13.78
CA THR A 178 -4.42 -13.42 13.10
C THR A 178 -4.40 -13.28 11.58
N ARG A 179 -3.68 -12.28 11.04
CA ARG A 179 -3.57 -12.07 9.60
C ARG A 179 -2.33 -12.76 9.06
N ASP A 180 -2.50 -13.61 8.07
CA ASP A 180 -1.37 -14.24 7.41
C ASP A 180 -0.51 -13.24 6.62
N LEU A 181 0.77 -13.59 6.51
CA LEU A 181 1.69 -12.96 5.57
C LEU A 181 1.58 -13.70 4.22
N PRO A 182 1.70 -12.97 3.09
CA PRO A 182 2.03 -13.60 1.83
C PRO A 182 3.28 -14.49 1.96
N PRO A 183 3.44 -15.50 1.11
CA PRO A 183 4.68 -16.27 1.03
C PRO A 183 5.89 -15.34 0.95
N ALA A 184 7.00 -15.72 1.57
CA ALA A 184 8.26 -15.04 1.29
C ALA A 184 8.55 -15.19 -0.21
N GLY A 185 8.91 -14.10 -0.88
CA GLY A 185 9.44 -14.20 -2.25
C GLY A 185 10.68 -15.09 -2.23
N SER A 186 10.94 -15.80 -3.32
CA SER A 186 12.25 -16.41 -3.53
C SER A 186 13.26 -15.26 -3.64
N GLU A 187 14.10 -15.09 -2.62
CA GLU A 187 15.28 -14.21 -2.65
C GLU A 187 16.23 -14.61 -3.79
#